data_AF-A0A1E3GY78-F1
#
_entry.id   AF-A0A1E3GY78-F1
#
_cell.length_a   1.000
_cell.length_b   1.000
_cell.length_c   1.000
_cell.angle_alpha   90.00
_cell.angle_beta   90.00
_cell.angle_gamma   90.00
#
_symmetry.space_group_name_H-M   'P 1'
#
loop_
_entity.id
_entity.type
_entity.pdbx_description
1 polymer ?
#
loop_
_entity_poly.entity_id
_entity_poly.type
_entity_poly.pdbx_seq_one_letter_code
_entity_poly.pdbx_strand_id
1 'polypeptide(L)' 'MPVHTHHGCEVTLVVEGSFSDVRGRFVPGDIDIADDSIDHKPVAGAEADCICFAVCDAPVKLTGRFGRLLNPLIRA' A
#
# COMPACT_ATOMS: atom_id res chain seq x y z
N MET A 1 2.32 -4.78 -5.10
CA MET A 1 0.95 -4.36 -5.47
C MET A 1 0.99 -3.40 -6.68
N PRO A 2 -0.12 -3.17 -7.40
CA PRO A 2 -0.19 -2.09 -8.40
C PRO A 2 -0.04 -0.70 -7.75
N VAL A 3 0.22 0.32 -8.57
CA VAL A 3 0.24 1.72 -8.10
C VAL A 3 -1.20 2.19 -7.79
N HIS A 4 -1.38 2.79 -6.62
CA HIS A 4 -2.68 3.18 -6.10
C HIS A 4 -2.57 4.30 -5.07
N THR A 5 -3.73 4.92 -4.83
CA THR A 5 -4.00 5.76 -3.66
C THR A 5 -5.19 5.18 -2.91
N HIS A 6 -5.63 5.81 -1.83
CA HIS A 6 -6.71 5.30 -0.97
C HIS A 6 -7.94 6.21 -1.01
N HIS A 7 -9.13 5.64 -0.82
CA HIS A 7 -10.36 6.42 -0.63
C HIS A 7 -10.54 6.92 0.82
N GLY A 8 -9.66 6.50 1.72
CA GLY A 8 -9.53 6.94 3.10
C GLY A 8 -8.11 6.63 3.58
N CYS A 9 -7.92 6.29 4.84
CA CYS A 9 -6.65 5.94 5.44
C CYS A 9 -6.36 4.41 5.44
N GLU A 10 -5.16 4.04 5.01
CA GLU A 10 -4.50 2.77 5.27
C GLU A 10 -3.42 2.97 6.34
N VAL A 11 -3.43 2.12 7.37
CA VAL A 11 -2.35 2.01 8.36
C VAL A 11 -1.73 0.63 8.26
N THR A 12 -0.43 0.58 8.01
CA THR A 12 0.32 -0.66 7.81
C THR A 12 1.45 -0.78 8.83
N LEU A 13 1.43 -1.83 9.65
CA LEU A 13 2.53 -2.23 10.51
C LEU A 13 3.36 -3.31 9.81
N VAL A 14 4.67 -3.10 9.69
CA VAL A 14 5.59 -4.15 9.22
C VAL A 14 5.87 -5.13 10.36
N VAL A 15 5.53 -6.39 10.18
CA VAL A 15 5.75 -7.47 11.15
C VAL A 15 7.04 -8.24 10.84
N GLU A 16 7.31 -8.50 9.55
CA GLU A 16 8.51 -9.20 9.07
C GLU A 16 8.96 -8.65 7.72
N GLY A 17 10.25 -8.76 7.41
CA GLY A 17 10.85 -8.31 6.15
C GLY A 17 10.88 -6.80 6.03
N SER A 18 10.72 -6.27 4.82
CA SER A 18 10.56 -4.83 4.59
C SER A 18 9.77 -4.58 3.32
N PHE A 19 9.24 -3.37 3.17
CA PHE A 19 8.79 -2.87 1.88
C PHE A 19 9.32 -1.46 1.64
N SER A 20 9.27 -1.00 0.41
CA SER A 20 9.58 0.38 0.05
C SER A 20 8.55 0.95 -0.91
N ASP A 21 8.36 2.26 -0.82
CA ASP A 21 7.59 3.05 -1.77
C ASP A 21 8.31 4.40 -2.04
N VAL A 22 7.59 5.37 -2.61
CA VAL A 22 8.14 6.71 -2.92
C VAL A 22 8.54 7.53 -1.69
N ARG A 23 8.09 7.16 -0.50
CA ARG A 23 8.36 7.83 0.78
C ARG A 23 9.54 7.20 1.53
N GLY A 24 9.95 6.00 1.17
CA GLY A 24 11.14 5.35 1.73
C GLY A 24 10.97 3.86 1.94
N ARG A 25 11.83 3.31 2.79
CA ARG A 25 11.83 1.91 3.21
C ARG A 25 11.28 1.80 4.62
N PHE A 26 10.40 0.84 4.84
CA PHE A 26 9.79 0.51 6.13
C PHE A 26 10.23 -0.89 6.56
N VAL A 27 10.69 -1.03 7.80
CA VAL A 27 11.26 -2.25 8.39
C VAL A 27 10.42 -2.71 9.59
N PRO A 28 10.67 -3.89 10.20
CA PRO A 28 9.81 -4.42 11.25
C PRO A 28 9.67 -3.45 12.43
N GLY A 29 8.42 -3.19 12.83
CA GLY A 29 8.07 -2.21 13.86
C GLY A 29 7.71 -0.83 13.30
N ASP A 30 8.04 -0.51 12.05
CA ASP A 30 7.62 0.74 11.42
C ASP A 30 6.12 0.71 11.10
N ILE A 31 5.49 1.89 11.22
CA ILE A 31 4.11 2.15 10.84
C ILE A 31 4.11 3.09 9.64
N ASP A 32 3.47 2.64 8.56
CA ASP A 32 3.13 3.47 7.41
C ASP A 32 1.66 3.91 7.50
N ILE A 33 1.40 5.18 7.21
CA ILE A 33 0.05 5.76 7.15
C ILE A 33 -0.10 6.40 5.77
N ALA A 34 -1.04 5.91 4.97
CA ALA A 34 -1.29 6.37 3.62
C ALA A 34 -2.76 6.75 3.42
N ASP A 35 -3.00 7.95 2.90
CA ASP A 35 -4.34 8.45 2.56
C ASP A 35 -4.48 8.79 1.08
N ASP A 36 -5.50 9.58 0.72
CA ASP A 36 -5.79 9.98 -0.66
C ASP A 36 -4.75 10.95 -1.27
N SER A 37 -3.85 11.49 -0.46
CA SER A 37 -2.76 12.36 -0.90
C SER A 37 -1.54 11.58 -1.38
N ILE A 38 -1.49 10.27 -1.10
CA ILE A 38 -0.35 9.41 -1.36
C ILE A 38 -0.68 8.47 -2.51
N ASP A 39 0.03 8.63 -3.63
CA ASP A 39 0.01 7.70 -4.76
C ASP A 39 1.24 6.81 -4.69
N HIS A 40 1.10 5.63 -4.11
CA HIS A 40 2.21 4.74 -3.80
C HIS A 40 2.13 3.39 -4.50
N LYS A 41 3.28 2.71 -4.54
CA LYS A 41 3.42 1.36 -5.07
C LYS A 41 4.32 0.58 -4.12
N PRO A 42 3.76 -0.08 -3.10
CA PRO A 42 4.53 -0.90 -2.18
C PRO A 42 5.23 -2.04 -2.93
N VAL A 43 6.55 -2.15 -2.72
CA VAL A 43 7.41 -3.21 -3.23
C VAL A 43 8.10 -3.88 -2.05
N ALA A 44 7.86 -5.18 -1.88
CA ALA A 44 8.52 -5.97 -0.85
C ALA A 44 10.04 -6.05 -1.10
N GLY A 45 10.82 -6.02 -0.02
CA GLY A 45 12.24 -6.30 -0.02
C GLY A 45 12.54 -7.74 -0.42
N ALA A 46 13.81 -8.03 -0.71
CA ALA A 46 14.26 -9.33 -1.21
C ALA A 46 14.91 -10.21 -0.14
N GLU A 47 15.09 -9.67 1.08
CA GLU A 47 15.82 -10.31 2.17
C GLU A 47 15.04 -11.42 2.87
N ALA A 48 13.71 -11.34 2.89
CA ALA A 48 12.79 -12.26 3.57
C ALA A 48 11.36 -12.00 3.06
N ASP A 49 10.42 -12.85 3.49
CA ASP A 49 9.00 -12.57 3.27
C ASP A 49 8.61 -11.26 3.97
N CYS A 50 7.88 -10.40 3.26
CA CYS A 50 7.35 -9.17 3.83
C CYS A 50 5.93 -9.42 4.35
N ILE A 51 5.80 -9.48 5.68
CA ILE A 51 4.53 -9.66 6.36
C ILE A 51 4.12 -8.35 7.00
N CYS A 52 2.92 -7.88 6.63
CA CYS A 52 2.36 -6.64 7.13
C CYS A 52 0.98 -6.88 7.72
N PHE A 53 0.67 -6.17 8.81
CA PHE A 53 -0.69 -6.03 9.32
C PHE A 53 -1.24 -4.68 8.86
N ALA A 54 -2.21 -4.71 7.96
CA ALA A 54 -2.81 -3.52 7.37
C ALA A 54 -4.27 -3.37 7.80
N VAL A 55 -4.66 -2.15 8.12
CA VAL A 55 -6.04 -1.74 8.37
C VAL A 55 -6.39 -0.64 7.38
N CYS A 56 -7.41 -0.86 6.56
CA CYS A 56 -7.92 0.11 5.59
C CYS A 56 -9.33 0.52 5.99
N ASP A 57 -9.61 1.81 6.06
CA ASP A 57 -10.96 2.34 6.32
C ASP A 57 -11.85 2.37 5.05
N ALA A 58 -11.23 2.28 3.87
CA ALA A 58 -11.86 2.36 2.56
C ALA A 58 -11.03 1.61 1.50
N PRO A 59 -11.63 1.21 0.37
CA PRO A 59 -10.90 0.48 -0.67
C PRO A 59 -9.84 1.33 -1.37
N VAL A 60 -8.84 0.64 -1.92
CA VAL A 60 -7.81 1.24 -2.78
C VAL A 60 -8.41 1.80 -4.09
N LYS A 61 -7.75 2.81 -4.63
CA LYS A 61 -8.03 3.42 -5.93
C LYS A 61 -6.81 3.28 -6.81
N LEU A 62 -6.87 2.40 -7.81
CA LEU A 62 -5.76 2.24 -8.75
C LEU A 62 -5.58 3.51 -9.57
N THR A 63 -4.32 3.98 -9.69
CA THR A 63 -3.96 5.24 -10.37
C THR A 63 -3.26 5.00 -11.71
N GLY A 64 -2.77 3.78 -11.94
CA GLY A 64 -2.14 3.37 -13.19
C GLY A 64 -3.10 3.45 -14.40
N ARG A 65 -2.53 3.67 -15.60
CA ARG A 65 -3.28 3.81 -16.87
C ARG A 65 -4.31 2.69 -17.10
N PHE A 66 -3.88 1.44 -16.96
CA PHE A 66 -4.76 0.28 -17.12
C PHE A 66 -5.48 -0.09 -15.82
N GLY A 67 -4.86 0.15 -14.67
CA GLY A 67 -5.46 -0.14 -13.35
C GLY A 67 -6.76 0.63 -13.12
N ARG A 68 -6.84 1.89 -13.57
CA ARG A 68 -8.05 2.72 -13.45
C ARG A 68 -9.30 2.11 -14.07
N LEU A 69 -9.16 1.30 -15.12
CA LEU A 69 -10.30 0.64 -15.77
C LEU A 69 -10.95 -0.44 -14.87
N LEU A 70 -10.18 -0.99 -13.92
CA LEU A 70 -10.65 -2.03 -13.00
C LEU A 70 -11.30 -1.44 -11.73
N ASN A 71 -11.12 -0.15 -11.43
CA ASN A 71 -11.70 0.50 -10.25
C ASN A 71 -13.22 0.26 -10.08
N PRO A 72 -14.07 0.24 -11.13
CA PRO A 72 -15.50 -0.06 -10.96
C PRO A 72 -15.81 -1.46 -10.42
N LEU A 73 -14.89 -2.41 -10.58
CA LEU A 73 -14.97 -3.79 -10.10
C LEU A 73 -14.35 -3.95 -8.70
N ILE A 74 -13.46 -3.04 -8.32
CA ILE A 74 -12.88 -2.97 -6.98
C ILE A 74 -13.88 -2.21 -6.10
N ARG A 75 -14.76 -2.97 -5.45
CA ARG A 75 -15.72 -2.47 -4.47
C ARG A 75 -15.42 -3.16 -3.15
N ALA A 76 -15.27 -2.36 -2.08
CA ALA A 76 -15.37 -2.88 -0.71
C ALA A 76 -16.83 -3.25 -0.42
#